data_AF-A0A259HG92-F1
#
_entry.id   AF-A0A259HG92-F1
#
_cell.length_a   1.000
_cell.length_b   1.000
_cell.length_c   1.000
_cell.angle_alpha   90.00
_cell.angle_beta   90.00
_cell.angle_gamma   90.00
#
_symmetry.space_group_name_H-M   'P 1'
#
loop_
_entity.id
_entity.type
_entity.pdbx_description
1 polymer ?
#
loop_
_entity_poly.entity_id
_entity_poly.type
_entity_poly.pdbx_seq_one_letter_code
_entity_poly.pdbx_strand_id
1 'polypeptide(L)'
;ESLDPKSFHADITYVIIEPFLSVENDFSFREGFIMDTYFTIKNISQSDQKAFGLDTAVTVVEYVPLVINQKAEIPLKRKQPI
;
A
#
# COMPACT_ATOMS: atom_id res chain seq x y z
N GLU A 1 13.00 29.91 -28.28
CA GLU A 1 12.72 29.70 -26.85
C GLU A 1 13.74 28.74 -26.28
N SER A 2 14.45 29.15 -25.24
CA SER A 2 15.34 28.25 -24.51
C SER A 2 14.48 27.47 -23.53
N LEU A 3 14.42 26.15 -23.70
CA LEU A 3 13.74 25.26 -22.76
C LEU A 3 14.48 25.36 -21.42
N ASP A 4 13.75 25.79 -20.39
CA ASP A 4 14.23 25.92 -19.03
C ASP A 4 14.49 24.49 -18.48
N PRO A 5 15.71 24.11 -18.09
CA PRO A 5 16.04 22.75 -17.64
C PRO A 5 15.22 22.29 -16.42
N LYS A 6 14.55 23.22 -15.74
CA LYS A 6 13.62 22.95 -14.64
C LYS A 6 12.28 22.36 -15.11
N SER A 7 11.88 22.56 -16.37
CA SER A 7 10.59 22.10 -16.88
C SER A 7 10.57 20.64 -17.33
N PHE A 8 11.74 19.99 -17.51
CA PHE A 8 11.80 18.60 -17.96
C PHE A 8 11.40 17.59 -16.87
N HIS A 9 11.55 17.96 -15.59
CA HIS A 9 11.15 17.14 -14.45
C HIS A 9 9.64 17.22 -14.13
N ALA A 10 8.85 17.99 -14.88
CA ALA A 10 7.46 18.33 -14.53
C ALA A 10 6.41 17.28 -14.95
N ASP A 11 6.76 16.26 -15.75
CA ASP A 11 5.76 15.33 -16.32
C ASP A 11 5.64 13.97 -15.62
N ILE A 12 6.47 13.67 -14.61
CA ILE A 12 6.46 12.38 -13.90
C ILE A 12 6.07 12.59 -12.45
N THR A 13 5.00 11.91 -12.02
CA THR A 13 4.61 11.81 -10.61
C THR A 13 4.80 10.37 -10.13
N TYR A 14 5.48 10.21 -9.00
CA TYR A 14 5.65 8.92 -8.34
C TYR A 14 4.52 8.71 -7.34
N VAL A 15 3.80 7.60 -7.46
CA VAL A 15 2.78 7.18 -6.50
C VAL A 15 3.36 6.05 -5.64
N ILE A 16 3.55 6.33 -4.36
CA ILE A 16 4.03 5.34 -3.38
C ILE A 16 2.82 4.74 -2.69
N ILE A 17 2.71 3.42 -2.77
CA ILE A 17 1.62 2.67 -2.16
C ILE A 17 2.03 2.24 -0.76
N GLU A 18 1.43 2.84 0.26
CA GLU A 18 1.71 2.53 1.64
C GLU A 18 0.58 1.67 2.24
N PRO A 19 0.83 0.37 2.53
CA PRO A 19 -0.18 -0.47 3.12
C PRO A 19 -0.43 -0.10 4.59
N PHE A 20 -1.70 -0.01 4.97
CA PHE A 20 -2.17 0.06 6.36
C PHE A 20 -2.99 -1.18 6.72
N LEU A 21 -3.04 -1.53 8.00
CA LEU A 21 -3.80 -2.70 8.44
C LEU A 21 -5.30 -2.46 8.29
N SER A 22 -5.98 -3.24 7.45
CA SER A 22 -7.44 -3.14 7.33
C SER A 22 -8.12 -3.60 8.62
N VAL A 23 -9.16 -2.89 9.04
CA VAL A 23 -10.02 -3.23 10.19
C VAL A 23 -10.80 -4.53 9.93
N GLU A 24 -10.95 -4.91 8.67
CA GLU A 24 -11.67 -6.13 8.25
C GLU A 24 -10.87 -7.42 8.47
N ASN A 25 -9.60 -7.32 8.86
CA ASN A 25 -8.81 -8.51 9.16
C ASN A 25 -9.25 -9.13 10.49
N ASP A 26 -9.63 -10.40 10.45
CA ASP A 26 -9.83 -11.22 11.63
C ASP A 26 -8.50 -11.93 11.96
N PHE A 27 -7.81 -11.46 12.99
CA PHE A 27 -6.51 -11.98 13.41
C PHE A 27 -6.63 -12.80 14.69
N SER A 28 -6.03 -13.99 14.69
CA SER A 28 -5.71 -14.67 15.94
C SER A 28 -4.67 -13.88 16.73
N PHE A 29 -4.56 -14.13 18.04
CA PHE A 29 -3.61 -13.44 18.92
C PHE A 29 -2.15 -13.49 18.41
N ARG A 30 -1.76 -14.60 17.78
CA ARG A 30 -0.41 -14.76 17.19
C ARG A 30 -0.21 -13.88 15.97
N GLU A 31 -1.21 -13.83 15.08
CA GLU A 31 -1.16 -12.99 13.88
C GLU A 31 -1.15 -11.51 14.26
N GLY A 32 -1.95 -11.11 15.26
CA GLY A 32 -1.93 -9.76 15.82
C GLY A 32 -0.53 -9.35 16.30
N PHE A 33 0.11 -10.19 17.11
CA PHE A 33 1.48 -9.94 17.59
C PHE A 33 2.51 -9.78 16.44
N ILE A 34 2.40 -10.60 15.40
CA ILE A 34 3.27 -10.52 14.22
C ILE A 34 3.03 -9.21 13.47
N MET A 35 1.77 -8.82 13.24
CA MET A 35 1.42 -7.59 12.52
C MET A 35 1.83 -6.35 13.32
N ASP A 36 1.61 -6.33 14.63
CA ASP A 36 2.03 -5.23 15.51
C ASP A 36 3.56 -5.05 15.47
N THR A 37 4.30 -6.16 15.54
CA THR A 37 5.76 -6.14 15.43
C THR A 37 6.20 -5.62 14.07
N TYR A 38 5.57 -6.08 12.98
CA TYR A 38 5.85 -5.64 11.61
C TYR A 38 5.64 -4.13 11.45
N PHE A 39 4.47 -3.60 11.86
CA PHE A 39 4.19 -2.16 11.73
C PHE A 39 5.05 -1.31 12.65
N THR A 40 5.43 -1.82 13.81
CA THR A 40 6.39 -1.14 14.69
C THR A 40 7.74 -0.98 14.00
N ILE A 41 8.27 -2.06 13.40
CA ILE A 41 9.53 -2.02 12.64
C ILE A 41 9.41 -1.11 11.41
N LYS A 42 8.29 -1.18 10.69
CA LYS A 42 8.04 -0.31 9.53
C LYS A 42 8.05 1.17 9.93
N ASN A 43 7.42 1.53 11.05
CA ASN A 43 7.32 2.92 11.50
C ASN A 43 8.66 3.51 11.98
N ILE A 44 9.56 2.69 12.50
CA ILE A 44 10.93 3.12 12.84
C ILE A 44 11.88 3.12 11.62
N SER A 45 11.49 2.43 10.54
CA SER A 45 12.29 2.34 9.32
C SER A 45 12.28 3.65 8.54
N GLN A 46 13.22 3.77 7.60
CA GLN A 46 13.22 4.87 6.63
C GLN A 46 11.97 4.79 5.75
N SER A 47 11.30 5.93 5.55
CA SER A 47 10.16 6.06 4.64
C SER A 47 10.55 5.68 3.21
N ASP A 48 9.67 4.97 2.51
CA ASP A 48 9.86 4.52 1.13
C ASP A 48 10.28 5.66 0.19
N GLN A 49 9.66 6.84 0.32
CA GLN A 49 10.03 8.04 -0.44
C GLN A 49 11.53 8.38 -0.34
N LYS A 50 12.06 8.39 0.88
CA LYS A 50 13.47 8.66 1.14
C LYS A 50 14.35 7.50 0.70
N ALA A 51 13.90 6.24 0.88
CA ALA A 51 14.64 5.05 0.47
C ALA A 51 14.85 4.99 -1.05
N PHE A 52 13.86 5.45 -1.81
CA PHE A 52 13.94 5.56 -3.27
C PHE A 52 14.64 6.84 -3.76
N GLY A 53 14.97 7.77 -2.86
CA GLY A 53 15.62 9.04 -3.22
C GLY A 53 14.72 9.99 -4.02
N LEU A 54 13.40 9.91 -3.83
CA LEU A 54 12.43 10.70 -4.57
C LEU A 54 12.22 12.08 -3.94
N ASP A 55 12.05 13.10 -4.78
CA ASP A 55 11.72 14.45 -4.32
C ASP A 55 10.24 14.52 -3.90
N THR A 56 10.00 15.19 -2.78
CA THR A 56 8.69 15.53 -2.23
C THR A 56 7.80 16.29 -3.21
N ALA A 57 8.35 17.09 -4.11
CA ALA A 57 7.58 17.87 -5.07
C ALA A 57 6.89 17.02 -6.16
N VAL A 58 7.38 15.81 -6.43
CA VAL A 58 6.92 14.91 -7.51
C VAL A 58 6.40 13.57 -6.99
N THR A 59 6.21 13.44 -5.67
CA THR A 59 5.83 12.18 -5.04
C THR A 59 4.53 12.33 -4.27
N VAL A 60 3.61 11.40 -4.48
CA VAL A 60 2.35 11.27 -3.76
C VAL A 60 2.34 9.92 -3.03
N VAL A 61 1.90 9.91 -1.77
CA VAL A 61 1.73 8.68 -1.00
C VAL A 61 0.24 8.34 -0.95
N GLU A 62 -0.11 7.13 -1.35
CA GLU A 62 -1.47 6.59 -1.29
C GLU A 62 -1.55 5.43 -0.31
N TYR A 63 -2.51 5.51 0.60
CA TYR A 63 -2.73 4.48 1.62
C TYR A 63 -3.71 3.42 1.13
N VAL A 64 -3.28 2.16 1.14
CA VAL A 64 -4.13 1.03 0.72
C VAL A 64 -4.39 0.05 1.86
N PRO A 65 -5.62 -0.48 1.97
CA PRO A 65 -5.94 -1.46 3.01
C PRO A 65 -5.25 -2.79 2.70
N LEU A 66 -4.39 -3.23 3.61
CA LEU A 66 -3.79 -4.56 3.58
C LEU A 66 -4.77 -5.57 4.18
N VAL A 67 -5.24 -6.50 3.35
CA VAL A 67 -6.11 -7.62 3.74
C VAL A 67 -5.33 -8.92 3.62
N ILE A 68 -5.05 -9.57 4.74
CA ILE A 68 -4.21 -10.79 4.82
C ILE A 68 -5.03 -12.03 4.47
N ASN A 69 -6.27 -12.11 4.95
CA ASN A 69 -7.18 -13.24 4.76
C ASN A 69 -8.31 -12.87 3.80
N GLN A 70 -7.98 -12.71 2.52
CA GLN A 70 -9.02 -12.57 1.50
C GLN A 70 -9.84 -13.87 1.47
N LYS A 71 -11.14 -13.78 1.74
CA LYS A 71 -12.04 -14.96 1.70
C LYS A 71 -11.94 -15.58 0.31
N ALA A 72 -11.67 -16.89 0.27
CA ALA A 72 -11.62 -17.62 -0.99
C ALA A 72 -12.94 -17.45 -1.76
N GLU A 73 -12.84 -17.26 -3.08
CA GLU A 73 -14.02 -17.30 -3.95
C GLU A 73 -14.74 -18.62 -3.75
N ILE A 74 -15.97 -18.55 -3.24
CA ILE A 74 -16.81 -19.73 -3.08
C ILE A 74 -17.40 -20.02 -4.46
N PRO A 75 -17.14 -21.19 -5.08
CA PRO A 75 -17.72 -21.51 -6.38
C PRO A 75 -19.22 -21.76 -6.21
N LEU A 76 -20.01 -20.70 -6.40
CA LEU A 76 -21.46 -20.78 -6.35
C LEU A 76 -21.97 -21.48 -7.62
N LYS A 77 -22.69 -22.59 -7.45
CA LYS A 77 -23.41 -23.25 -8.53
C LYS A 77 -24.89 -22.89 -8.44
N ARG A 78 -25.45 -22.35 -9.53
CA ARG A 78 -26.88 -22.09 -9.64
C ARG A 78 -27.66 -23.40 -9.52
N LYS A 79 -28.48 -23.54 -8.48
CA LYS A 79 -29.49 -24.61 -8.44
C LYS A 79 -30.58 -24.31 -9.47
N GLN A 80 -30.82 -25.23 -10.39
CA GLN A 80 -32.06 -25.21 -11.17
C GLN A 80 -33.23 -25.59 -10.24
N PRO A 81 -34.36 -24.87 -10.32
CA PRO A 81 -35.58 -25.28 -9.61
C PRO A 81 -36.06 -26.63 -10.17
N ILE A 82 -36.53 -27.49 -9.27
CA ILE A 82 -37.12 -28.81 -9.55
C ILE A 82 -38.55 -28.61 -10.04
#